data_AF-A0A942I4W8-F1
#
_entry.id   AF-A0A942I4W8-F1
#
_cell.length_a   1.000
_cell.length_b   1.000
_cell.length_c   1.000
_cell.angle_alpha   90.00
_cell.angle_beta   90.00
_cell.angle_gamma   90.00
#
_symmetry.space_group_name_H-M   'P 1'
#
loop_
_entity.id
_entity.type
_entity.pdbx_description
1 polymer ?
#
loop_
_entity_poly.entity_id
_entity_poly.type
_entity_poly.pdbx_seq_one_letter_code
_entity_poly.pdbx_strand_id
1 'polypeptide(L)'
;MARRFTPFDKIKIDRSFILQPGRREAEAIVGAIVGLGRSLGMTITAEGVETSTQLAMIREKRCDEAQGYLFGAPMLPEEALRAISDGLGQPGMPRAHGPGTSRPSADPSRELQS
;
A
#
# COMPACT_ATOMS: atom_id res chain seq x y z
N MET A 1 -34.85 13.36 5.66
CA MET A 1 -33.82 12.41 5.22
C MET A 1 -32.51 13.18 5.11
N ALA A 2 -31.54 12.94 6.00
CA ALA A 2 -30.32 13.73 6.06
C ALA A 2 -29.41 13.44 4.86
N ARG A 3 -29.03 14.50 4.14
CA ARG A 3 -28.10 14.46 3.01
C ARG A 3 -26.73 14.00 3.54
N ARG A 4 -26.22 12.86 3.08
CA ARG A 4 -24.80 12.48 3.27
C ARG A 4 -23.94 13.65 2.77
N PHE A 5 -23.15 14.25 3.65
CA PHE A 5 -22.40 15.48 3.39
C PHE A 5 -21.32 15.28 2.30
N THR A 6 -20.94 14.04 2.03
CA THR A 6 -20.02 13.62 0.96
C THR A 6 -20.62 12.45 0.19
N PRO A 7 -20.51 12.41 -1.16
CA PRO A 7 -21.01 11.29 -1.97
C PRO A 7 -20.12 10.04 -1.89
N PHE A 8 -19.04 10.09 -1.10
CA PHE A 8 -18.09 9.01 -0.93
C PHE A 8 -18.43 8.17 0.30
N ASP A 9 -18.17 6.89 0.21
CA ASP A 9 -18.34 5.87 1.26
C ASP A 9 -17.00 5.29 1.74
N LYS A 10 -15.87 5.65 1.10
CA LYS A 10 -14.54 5.16 1.44
C LYS A 10 -13.47 6.27 1.54
N ILE A 11 -12.47 6.02 2.39
CA ILE A 11 -11.23 6.80 2.50
C ILE A 11 -10.04 5.87 2.25
N LYS A 12 -9.09 6.32 1.42
CA LYS A 12 -7.85 5.60 1.15
C LYS A 12 -6.67 6.29 1.81
N ILE A 13 -5.89 5.55 2.59
CA ILE A 13 -4.65 6.04 3.21
C ILE A 13 -3.49 5.66 2.28
N ASP A 14 -2.84 6.67 1.73
CA ASP A 14 -1.74 6.49 0.78
C ASP A 14 -0.55 5.74 1.37
N ARG A 15 0.15 5.00 0.51
CA ARG A 15 1.33 4.19 0.83
C ARG A 15 2.42 4.94 1.58
N SER A 16 2.62 6.23 1.32
CA SER A 16 3.65 7.04 1.98
C SER A 16 3.52 7.08 3.51
N PHE A 17 2.30 6.94 4.04
CA PHE A 17 2.01 6.84 5.48
C PHE A 17 2.13 5.41 6.02
N ILE A 18 2.04 4.39 5.16
CA ILE A 18 2.14 2.98 5.53
C ILE A 18 3.60 2.48 5.51
N LEU A 19 4.44 3.02 4.62
CA LEU A 19 5.84 2.60 4.45
C LEU A 19 6.76 2.92 5.64
N GLN A 20 6.33 3.79 6.56
CA GLN A 20 7.16 4.28 7.68
C GLN A 20 6.57 3.89 9.05
N PRO A 21 6.40 2.59 9.36
CA PRO A 21 5.93 2.17 10.68
C PRO A 21 6.93 2.62 11.78
N GLY A 22 6.42 3.10 12.92
CA GLY A 22 7.23 3.63 14.01
C GLY A 22 7.54 5.12 13.93
N ARG A 23 7.22 5.79 12.81
CA ARG A 23 7.31 7.25 12.73
C ARG A 23 6.07 7.90 13.36
N ARG A 24 6.27 8.60 14.47
CA ARG A 24 5.21 9.20 15.27
C ARG A 24 4.25 10.09 14.47
N GLU A 25 4.76 10.89 13.53
CA GLU A 25 3.89 11.78 12.73
C GLU A 25 2.99 10.98 11.78
N ALA A 26 3.54 9.95 11.12
CA ALA A 26 2.77 9.10 10.22
C ALA A 26 1.67 8.35 10.98
N GLU A 27 1.99 7.80 12.15
CA GLU A 27 1.00 7.11 12.99
C GLU A 27 -0.11 8.04 13.51
N ALA A 28 0.24 9.29 13.86
CA ALA A 28 -0.74 10.28 14.28
C ALA A 28 -1.70 10.66 13.14
N ILE A 29 -1.17 10.84 11.92
CA ILE A 29 -1.97 11.14 10.73
C ILE A 29 -2.89 9.96 10.39
N VAL A 30 -2.36 8.73 10.37
CA VAL A 30 -3.17 7.51 10.15
C VAL A 30 -4.27 7.41 11.20
N GLY A 31 -3.94 7.62 12.48
CA GLY A 31 -4.93 7.61 13.56
C GLY A 31 -6.02 8.67 13.40
N ALA A 32 -5.67 9.89 13.01
CA ALA A 32 -6.62 10.97 12.75
C ALA A 32 -7.55 10.66 11.57
N ILE A 33 -7.01 10.14 10.46
CA ILE A 33 -7.79 9.75 9.29
C ILE A 33 -8.76 8.62 9.64
N VAL A 34 -8.31 7.62 10.39
CA VAL A 34 -9.17 6.52 10.84
C VAL A 34 -10.29 7.03 11.74
N GLY A 35 -9.99 7.91 12.70
CA GLY A 35 -11.00 8.53 13.56
C GLY A 35 -12.06 9.29 12.78
N LEU A 36 -11.65 10.05 11.76
CA LEU A 36 -12.54 10.76 10.86
C LEU A 36 -13.44 9.80 10.07
N GLY A 37 -12.84 8.82 9.37
CA GLY A 37 -13.60 7.87 8.55
C GLY A 37 -14.65 7.11 9.35
N ARG A 38 -14.29 6.67 10.56
CA ARG A 38 -15.23 6.00 11.47
C ARG A 38 -16.39 6.89 11.91
N SER A 39 -16.10 8.15 12.23
CA SER A 39 -17.13 9.11 12.64
C SER A 39 -18.12 9.42 11.51
N LEU A 40 -17.66 9.31 10.26
CA LEU A 40 -18.48 9.49 9.06
C LEU A 40 -19.14 8.19 8.57
N GLY A 41 -18.86 7.05 9.20
CA GLY A 41 -19.35 5.73 8.78
C GLY A 41 -18.81 5.29 7.41
N MET A 42 -17.55 5.65 7.12
CA MET A 42 -16.86 5.30 5.88
C MET A 42 -15.91 4.12 6.08
N THR A 43 -15.74 3.32 5.03
CA THR A 43 -14.72 2.26 4.97
C THR A 43 -13.33 2.87 4.78
N ILE A 44 -12.34 2.42 5.55
CA ILE A 44 -10.96 2.90 5.46
C ILE A 44 -10.07 1.81 4.86
N THR A 45 -9.46 2.11 3.72
CA THR A 45 -8.53 1.22 3.01
C THR A 45 -7.11 1.73 3.17
N ALA A 46 -6.19 0.91 3.69
CA ALA A 46 -4.76 1.22 3.70
C ALA A 46 -4.08 0.70 2.42
N GLU A 47 -3.36 1.58 1.72
CA GLU A 47 -2.66 1.23 0.48
C GLU A 47 -1.16 1.01 0.69
N GLY A 48 -0.57 0.14 -0.14
CA GLY A 48 0.86 -0.14 -0.13
C GLY A 48 1.32 -0.99 1.05
N VAL A 49 0.49 -1.93 1.50
CA VAL A 49 0.85 -2.93 2.51
C VAL A 49 1.69 -4.03 1.86
N GLU A 50 2.96 -4.12 2.26
CA GLU A 50 3.94 -5.02 1.64
C GLU A 50 4.50 -6.04 2.64
N THR A 51 4.37 -5.77 3.94
CA THR A 51 4.92 -6.60 5.02
C THR A 51 3.87 -6.95 6.07
N SER A 52 4.06 -8.07 6.77
CA SER A 52 3.22 -8.48 7.89
C SER A 52 3.22 -7.45 9.03
N THR A 53 4.34 -6.76 9.26
CA THR A 53 4.45 -5.68 10.26
C THR A 53 3.54 -4.50 9.92
N GLN A 54 3.51 -4.07 8.65
CA GLN A 54 2.60 -3.02 8.20
C GLN A 54 1.14 -3.44 8.33
N LEU A 55 0.83 -4.70 7.98
CA LEU A 55 -0.52 -5.26 8.15
C LEU A 55 -0.95 -5.29 9.62
N ALA A 56 -0.06 -5.66 10.53
CA ALA A 56 -0.34 -5.66 11.97
C ALA A 56 -0.64 -4.24 12.48
N MET A 57 0.16 -3.25 12.05
CA MET A 57 -0.04 -1.85 12.41
C MET A 57 -1.41 -1.32 11.97
N ILE A 58 -1.81 -1.53 10.70
CA ILE A 58 -3.11 -1.02 10.22
C ILE A 58 -4.31 -1.76 10.84
N ARG A 59 -4.14 -3.05 11.22
CA ARG A 59 -5.14 -3.81 11.97
C ARG A 59 -5.33 -3.24 13.37
N GLU A 60 -4.25 -2.90 14.06
CA GLU A 60 -4.30 -2.26 15.38
C GLU A 60 -5.02 -0.91 15.30
N LYS A 61 -4.74 -0.11 14.26
CA LYS A 61 -5.44 1.16 14.02
C LYS A 61 -6.90 0.97 13.58
N ARG A 62 -7.32 -0.26 13.27
CA ARG A 62 -8.67 -0.64 12.80
C ARG A 62 -9.04 -0.06 11.43
N CYS A 63 -8.11 -0.13 10.47
CA CYS A 63 -8.49 -0.04 9.06
C CYS A 63 -9.33 -1.26 8.66
N ASP A 64 -10.30 -1.05 7.77
CA ASP A 64 -11.26 -2.09 7.35
C ASP A 64 -10.68 -2.95 6.22
N GLU A 65 -9.98 -2.32 5.29
CA GLU A 65 -9.44 -2.93 4.09
C GLU A 65 -7.93 -2.66 3.97
N ALA A 66 -7.22 -3.55 3.29
CA ALA A 66 -5.79 -3.44 3.02
C ALA A 66 -5.49 -3.81 1.55
N GLN A 67 -4.65 -3.03 0.90
CA GLN A 67 -4.20 -3.27 -0.47
C GLN A 67 -2.67 -3.15 -0.55
N GLY A 68 -2.03 -4.09 -1.23
CA GLY A 68 -0.61 -4.00 -1.54
C GLY A 68 0.01 -5.34 -1.92
N TYR A 69 1.32 -5.33 -2.20
CA TYR A 69 2.05 -6.52 -2.66
C TYR A 69 2.04 -7.69 -1.68
N LEU A 70 1.73 -7.45 -0.40
CA LEU A 70 1.51 -8.52 0.56
C LEU A 70 0.37 -9.46 0.15
N PHE A 71 -0.64 -8.94 -0.56
CA PHE A 71 -1.81 -9.70 -1.01
C PHE A 71 -1.70 -10.14 -2.47
N GLY A 72 -0.99 -9.36 -3.28
CA GLY A 72 -0.75 -9.66 -4.69
C GLY A 72 -0.22 -8.44 -5.44
N ALA A 73 0.57 -8.69 -6.47
CA ALA A 73 0.99 -7.65 -7.41
C ALA A 73 -0.16 -7.29 -8.37
N PRO A 74 -0.16 -6.08 -8.95
CA PRO A 74 -0.96 -5.82 -10.16
C PRO A 74 -0.64 -6.88 -11.21
N MET A 75 -1.69 -7.46 -11.79
CA MET A 75 -1.60 -8.61 -12.68
C MET A 75 -2.63 -8.48 -13.80
N LEU A 76 -2.49 -9.26 -14.85
CA LEU A 76 -3.46 -9.27 -15.94
C LEU A 76 -4.79 -9.89 -15.48
N PRO A 77 -5.94 -9.52 -16.08
CA PRO A 77 -7.24 -10.03 -15.67
C PRO A 77 -7.32 -11.57 -15.63
N GLU A 78 -6.72 -12.24 -16.60
CA GLU A 78 -6.66 -13.70 -16.68
C GLU A 78 -5.85 -14.33 -15.54
N GLU A 79 -4.80 -13.66 -15.06
CA GLU A 79 -3.99 -14.09 -13.93
C GLU A 79 -4.78 -13.91 -12.62
N ALA A 80 -5.48 -12.79 -12.49
CA ALA A 80 -6.34 -12.50 -11.33
C ALA A 80 -7.48 -13.51 -11.21
N LEU A 81 -8.15 -13.84 -12.32
CA LEU A 81 -9.24 -14.82 -12.33
C LEU A 81 -8.76 -16.20 -11.90
N ARG A 82 -7.56 -16.62 -12.34
CA ARG A 82 -6.94 -17.88 -11.90
C ARG A 82 -6.64 -17.84 -10.41
N ALA A 83 -5.97 -16.79 -9.93
CA ALA A 83 -5.63 -16.63 -8.51
C ALA A 83 -6.86 -16.60 -7.59
N ILE A 84 -7.97 -16.03 -8.03
CA ILE A 84 -9.23 -16.05 -7.28
C ILE A 84 -9.86 -17.46 -7.29
N SER A 85 -9.83 -18.14 -8.44
CA SER A 85 -10.45 -19.47 -8.64
C SER A 85 -9.73 -20.58 -7.89
N ASP A 86 -8.41 -20.51 -7.78
CA ASP A 86 -7.57 -21.48 -7.06
C ASP A 86 -7.74 -21.35 -5.52
N GLY A 87 -8.61 -20.45 -5.07
CA GLY A 87 -8.63 -19.88 -3.73
C GLY A 87 -7.42 -18.97 -3.57
N LEU A 88 -7.54 -17.89 -2.80
CA LEU A 88 -6.42 -16.99 -2.46
C LEU A 88 -5.37 -17.67 -1.55
N GLY A 89 -5.02 -18.93 -1.85
CA GLY A 89 -4.12 -19.82 -1.16
C GLY A 89 -2.68 -19.46 -1.47
N GLN A 90 -2.18 -18.56 -0.65
CA GLN A 90 -0.82 -18.01 -0.62
C GLN A 90 -0.54 -17.01 -1.76
N PRO A 91 -0.30 -15.73 -1.43
CA PRO A 91 0.17 -14.78 -2.42
C PRO A 91 1.47 -15.35 -3.01
N GLY A 92 1.46 -15.56 -4.33
CA GLY A 92 2.67 -15.78 -5.08
C GLY A 92 3.61 -14.63 -4.73
N MET A 93 4.59 -14.92 -3.89
CA MET A 93 5.70 -14.04 -3.58
C MET A 93 6.20 -13.53 -4.94
N PRO A 94 6.21 -12.21 -5.22
CA PRO A 94 6.81 -11.74 -6.45
C PRO A 94 8.22 -12.34 -6.48
N ARG A 95 8.53 -13.10 -7.55
CA ARG A 95 9.91 -13.57 -7.74
C ARG A 95 10.79 -12.36 -7.55
N ALA A 96 11.76 -12.49 -6.64
CA ALA A 96 12.72 -11.44 -6.35
C ALA A 96 13.08 -10.77 -7.67
N HIS A 97 12.88 -9.45 -7.74
CA HIS A 97 13.41 -8.65 -8.83
C HIS A 97 14.86 -9.15 -9.03
N GLY A 98 15.13 -9.81 -10.16
CA GLY A 98 16.50 -10.10 -10.56
C GLY A 98 17.30 -8.80 -10.46
N PRO A 99 18.62 -8.87 -10.19
CA PRO A 99 19.41 -7.69 -9.88
C PRO A 99 19.10 -6.64 -10.95
N GLY A 100 18.42 -5.58 -10.53
CA GLY A 100 18.05 -4.49 -11.41
C GLY A 100 19.32 -4.09 -12.13
N THR A 101 19.26 -4.12 -13.46
CA THR A 101 20.35 -3.68 -14.33
C THR A 101 20.97 -2.44 -13.71
N SER A 102 22.20 -2.59 -13.24
CA SER A 102 23.01 -1.51 -12.71
C SER A 102 22.90 -0.34 -13.68
N ARG A 103 22.35 0.78 -13.22
CA ARG A 103 22.58 2.06 -13.89
C ARG A 103 24.09 2.15 -14.10
N PRO A 104 24.60 2.45 -15.31
CA PRO A 104 26.02 2.72 -15.44
C PRO A 104 26.33 3.90 -14.51
N SER A 105 27.24 3.69 -13.56
CA SER A 105 27.81 4.76 -12.77
C SER A 105 28.44 5.74 -13.75
N ALA A 106 27.94 6.98 -13.80
CA ALA A 106 28.63 8.05 -14.48
C ALA A 106 30.01 8.19 -13.83
N ASP A 107 31.07 7.85 -14.56
CA ASP A 107 32.45 8.12 -14.18
C ASP A 107 32.66 9.65 -14.27
N PRO A 108 32.92 10.36 -13.15
CA PRO A 108 33.15 11.80 -13.17
C PRO A 108 34.52 12.18 -13.78
N SER A 109 35.32 11.22 -14.24
CA SER A 109 36.73 11.44 -14.61
C SER A 109 36.95 11.68 -16.12
N ARG A 110 35.90 11.88 -16.92
CA ARG A 110 35.99 12.03 -18.38
C ARG A 110 35.53 13.38 -18.96
N GLU A 111 35.54 14.43 -18.16
CA GLU A 111 35.43 15.82 -18.63
C GLU A 111 36.71 16.61 -18.32
N LEU A 112 37.83 16.21 -18.91
CA LEU A 112 38.95 17.12 -19.13
C LEU A 112 39.85 16.58 -20.26
N GLN A 113 39.39 16.75 -21.51
CA GLN A 113 40.21 16.91 -22.72
C GLN A 113 39.30 16.96 -23.97
N SER A 114 38.84 18.16 -24.31
CA SER A 114 38.78 18.66 -25.69
C SER A 114 38.84 20.18 -25.67
#